data_AF-A0A9X3B7Q8-F1
#
_entry.id   AF-A0A9X3B7Q8-F1
#
_cell.length_a   1.000
_cell.length_b   1.000
_cell.length_c   1.000
_cell.angle_alpha   90.00
_cell.angle_beta   90.00
_cell.angle_gamma   90.00
#
_symmetry.space_group_name_H-M   'P 1'
#
loop_
_entity.id
_entity.type
_entity.pdbx_description
1 polymer ?
#
loop_
_entity_poly.entity_id
_entity_poly.type
_entity_poly.pdbx_seq_one_letter_code
_entity_poly.pdbx_strand_id
1 'polypeptide(L)'
;MTPKQIERLKKKIADIKRALAAEKRKFGWYDDGRGLRYLPTKYFIQLGDYSGGLTYTKWFDKNFPDDSGFPDFLFEWTIILFKTGRIKEAEQKAFQTFCRNTYLFDKFFGRPIIPFDKWEGSNLEAPGFTEYLDYSCRQPALGDFSEWLASFISTQDFINRSNKYIDIQKRLKTEDDSETRHYLVRQANQLEQSG
;
A
#
# COMPACT_ATOMS: atom_id res chain seq x y z
N MET A 1 -23.41 7.39 -4.69
CA MET A 1 -23.84 6.65 -3.47
C MET A 1 -25.12 7.28 -2.93
N THR A 2 -25.97 6.48 -2.27
CA THR A 2 -27.14 6.99 -1.54
C THR A 2 -26.75 7.49 -0.15
N PRO A 3 -27.56 8.37 0.49
CA PRO A 3 -27.31 8.82 1.86
C PRO A 3 -27.14 7.65 2.86
N LYS A 4 -27.93 6.58 2.70
CA LYS A 4 -27.84 5.38 3.55
C LYS A 4 -26.51 4.63 3.38
N GLN A 5 -25.95 4.60 2.17
CA GLN A 5 -24.63 4.01 1.93
C GLN A 5 -23.52 4.85 2.59
N ILE A 6 -23.61 6.17 2.49
CA ILE A 6 -22.66 7.10 3.13
C ILE A 6 -22.66 6.89 4.65
N GLU A 7 -23.84 6.87 5.28
CA GLU A 7 -23.94 6.67 6.73
C GLU A 7 -23.44 5.28 7.16
N ARG A 8 -23.65 4.25 6.34
CA ARG A 8 -23.09 2.91 6.61
C ARG A 8 -21.55 2.94 6.61
N LEU A 9 -20.92 3.62 5.65
CA LEU A 9 -19.46 3.72 5.58
C LEU A 9 -18.89 4.52 6.75
N LYS A 10 -19.49 5.66 7.10
CA LYS A 10 -19.10 6.45 8.28
C LYS A 10 -19.22 5.63 9.57
N LYS A 11 -20.31 4.88 9.72
CA LYS A 11 -20.51 3.97 10.86
C LYS A 11 -19.41 2.92 10.94
N LYS A 12 -19.05 2.27 9.82
CA LYS A 12 -17.94 1.30 9.78
C LYS A 12 -16.62 1.90 10.27
N ILE A 13 -16.27 3.11 9.79
CA ILE A 13 -15.06 3.82 10.23
C ILE A 13 -15.11 4.08 11.75
N ALA A 14 -16.24 4.59 12.24
CA ALA A 14 -16.41 4.89 13.66
C ALA A 14 -16.33 3.64 14.55
N ASP A 15 -16.94 2.55 14.13
CA ASP A 15 -16.93 1.28 14.85
C ASP A 15 -15.53 0.67 14.90
N ILE A 16 -14.76 0.71 13.80
CA ILE A 16 -13.36 0.29 13.77
C ILE A 16 -12.50 1.13 14.73
N LYS A 17 -12.62 2.47 14.67
CA LYS A 17 -11.88 3.37 15.57
C LYS A 17 -12.21 3.09 17.04
N ARG A 18 -13.49 2.83 17.35
CA ARG A 18 -13.92 2.48 18.72
C ARG A 18 -13.34 1.15 19.18
N ALA A 19 -13.33 0.14 18.31
CA ALA A 19 -12.74 -1.16 18.61
C ALA A 19 -11.24 -1.03 18.90
N LEU A 20 -10.47 -0.39 18.01
CA LEU A 20 -9.03 -0.18 18.20
C LEU A 20 -8.72 0.62 19.48
N ALA A 21 -9.51 1.65 19.79
CA ALA A 21 -9.35 2.40 21.03
C ALA A 21 -9.68 1.57 22.29
N ALA A 22 -10.67 0.67 22.21
CA ALA A 22 -11.02 -0.23 23.30
C ALA A 22 -9.92 -1.27 23.55
N GLU A 23 -9.35 -1.85 22.49
CA GLU A 23 -8.19 -2.74 22.56
C GLU A 23 -7.01 -2.05 23.25
N LYS A 24 -6.62 -0.86 22.78
CA LYS A 24 -5.54 -0.08 23.40
C LYS A 24 -5.79 0.21 24.88
N ARG A 25 -7.02 0.55 25.25
CA ARG A 25 -7.38 0.82 26.66
C ARG A 25 -7.27 -0.43 27.52
N LYS A 26 -7.66 -1.59 26.98
CA LYS A 26 -7.71 -2.85 27.70
C LYS A 26 -6.33 -3.48 27.87
N PHE A 27 -5.51 -3.45 26.82
CA PHE A 27 -4.24 -4.19 26.77
C PHE A 27 -3.00 -3.30 26.78
N GLY A 28 -3.14 -1.98 26.62
CA GLY A 28 -2.00 -1.05 26.48
C GLY A 28 -1.40 -1.02 25.06
N TRP A 29 -1.70 -2.03 24.24
CA TRP A 29 -1.36 -2.14 22.83
C TRP A 29 -2.59 -2.51 21.99
N TYR A 30 -2.46 -2.50 20.67
CA TYR A 30 -3.52 -2.91 19.75
C TYR A 30 -3.38 -4.41 19.44
N ASP A 31 -4.24 -5.25 20.01
CA ASP A 31 -4.40 -6.62 19.53
C ASP A 31 -5.35 -6.61 18.31
N ASP A 32 -4.77 -6.46 17.12
CA ASP A 32 -5.51 -6.43 15.86
C ASP A 32 -5.13 -7.62 14.96
N GLY A 33 -5.31 -8.83 15.49
CA GLY A 33 -5.18 -10.07 14.73
C GLY A 33 -6.17 -10.21 13.56
N ARG A 34 -7.15 -9.29 13.43
CA ARG A 34 -8.16 -9.28 12.35
C ARG A 34 -7.83 -8.29 11.23
N GLY A 35 -6.78 -7.47 11.37
CA GLY A 35 -6.39 -6.47 10.38
C GLY A 35 -7.38 -5.31 10.22
N LEU A 36 -8.16 -4.98 11.27
CA LEU A 36 -9.12 -3.89 11.25
C LEU A 36 -8.48 -2.53 10.95
N ARG A 37 -7.20 -2.34 11.32
CA ARG A 37 -6.46 -1.10 11.07
C ARG A 37 -6.23 -0.78 9.58
N TYR A 38 -6.36 -1.75 8.69
CA TYR A 38 -6.15 -1.53 7.25
C TYR A 38 -7.44 -1.11 6.52
N LEU A 39 -8.61 -1.35 7.11
CA LEU A 39 -9.89 -1.16 6.43
C LEU A 39 -10.36 0.31 6.27
N PRO A 40 -10.04 1.26 7.17
CA PRO A 40 -10.63 2.60 7.07
C PRO A 40 -10.24 3.40 5.83
N THR A 41 -9.03 3.22 5.28
CA THR A 41 -8.57 3.92 4.07
C THR A 41 -9.50 3.67 2.88
N LYS A 42 -9.91 2.41 2.67
CA LYS A 42 -10.93 2.01 1.68
C LYS A 42 -12.21 2.82 1.82
N TYR A 43 -12.71 2.95 3.05
CA TYR A 43 -13.97 3.65 3.31
C TYR A 43 -13.84 5.16 3.13
N PHE A 44 -12.70 5.75 3.47
CA PHE A 44 -12.42 7.17 3.20
C PHE A 44 -12.39 7.47 1.71
N ILE A 45 -11.72 6.63 0.91
CA ILE A 45 -11.68 6.76 -0.56
C ILE A 45 -13.08 6.61 -1.15
N GLN A 46 -13.84 5.61 -0.72
CA GLN A 46 -15.22 5.42 -1.17
C GLN A 46 -16.08 6.64 -0.87
N LEU A 47 -15.90 7.28 0.29
CA LEU A 47 -16.61 8.51 0.68
C LEU A 47 -16.11 9.78 -0.04
N GLY A 48 -14.95 9.74 -0.69
CA GLY A 48 -14.25 10.93 -1.16
C GLY A 48 -13.71 11.82 -0.04
N ASP A 49 -13.63 11.31 1.19
CA ASP A 49 -13.12 12.03 2.37
C ASP A 49 -11.61 11.80 2.52
N TYR A 50 -10.84 12.40 1.61
CA TYR A 50 -9.39 12.24 1.59
C TYR A 50 -8.70 12.94 2.77
N SER A 51 -9.26 14.03 3.29
CA SER A 51 -8.75 14.72 4.49
C SER A 51 -8.91 13.87 5.75
N GLY A 52 -10.06 13.20 5.91
CA GLY A 52 -10.28 12.21 6.95
C GLY A 52 -9.36 11.01 6.79
N GLY A 53 -9.17 10.55 5.56
CA GLY A 53 -8.19 9.52 5.20
C GLY A 53 -6.77 9.88 5.62
N LEU A 54 -6.30 11.10 5.29
CA LEU A 54 -4.96 11.58 5.64
C LEU A 54 -4.76 11.66 7.17
N THR A 55 -5.80 12.07 7.89
CA THR A 55 -5.75 12.08 9.36
C THR A 55 -5.62 10.66 9.90
N TYR A 56 -6.31 9.70 9.29
CA TYR A 56 -6.22 8.30 9.68
C TYR A 56 -4.84 7.70 9.39
N THR A 57 -4.26 7.97 8.23
CA THR A 57 -2.94 7.42 7.87
C THR A 57 -1.83 7.97 8.76
N LYS A 58 -1.90 9.25 9.16
CA LYS A 58 -1.00 9.81 10.19
C LYS A 58 -1.16 9.14 11.55
N TRP A 59 -2.40 8.84 11.94
CA TRP A 59 -2.65 8.08 13.16
C TRP A 59 -2.07 6.66 13.06
N PHE A 60 -2.24 5.99 11.91
CA PHE A 60 -1.70 4.67 11.66
C PHE A 60 -0.17 4.67 11.82
N ASP A 61 0.51 5.54 11.08
CA ASP A 61 1.98 5.67 11.09
C ASP A 61 2.54 5.86 12.51
N LYS A 62 1.89 6.72 13.30
CA LYS A 62 2.27 6.97 14.69
C LYS A 62 2.08 5.76 15.61
N ASN A 63 1.08 4.93 15.37
CA ASN A 63 0.70 3.85 16.28
C ASN A 63 1.24 2.47 15.84
N PHE A 64 1.67 2.36 14.58
CA PHE A 64 2.16 1.13 13.97
C PHE A 64 3.43 1.43 13.12
N PRO A 65 4.49 2.03 13.69
CA PRO A 65 5.65 2.47 12.93
C PRO A 65 6.45 1.30 12.31
N ASP A 66 6.38 0.11 12.90
CA ASP A 66 7.06 -1.10 12.42
C ASP A 66 6.19 -1.95 11.47
N ASP A 67 5.00 -1.46 11.10
CA ASP A 67 4.06 -2.20 10.26
C ASP A 67 4.30 -1.92 8.77
N SER A 68 4.61 -2.98 8.02
CA SER A 68 4.84 -2.91 6.57
C SER A 68 3.58 -2.79 5.73
N GLY A 69 2.39 -2.93 6.33
CA GLY A 69 1.10 -2.81 5.65
C GLY A 69 0.78 -3.94 4.68
N PHE A 70 -0.48 -3.96 4.23
CA PHE A 70 -0.93 -4.78 3.11
C PHE A 70 -0.82 -4.01 1.78
N PRO A 71 -0.58 -4.68 0.64
CA PRO A 71 -0.39 -3.99 -0.64
C PRO A 71 -1.56 -3.07 -1.02
N ASP A 72 -2.81 -3.51 -0.82
CA ASP A 72 -4.01 -2.72 -1.08
C ASP A 72 -4.12 -1.51 -0.14
N PHE A 73 -3.83 -1.67 1.15
CA PHE A 73 -3.78 -0.56 2.11
C PHE A 73 -2.73 0.50 1.73
N LEU A 74 -1.53 0.09 1.32
CA LEU A 74 -0.50 1.04 0.87
C LEU A 74 -0.90 1.75 -0.43
N PHE A 75 -1.56 1.04 -1.34
CA PHE A 75 -2.13 1.64 -2.56
C PHE A 75 -3.18 2.71 -2.23
N GLU A 76 -4.09 2.39 -1.31
CA GLU A 76 -5.10 3.34 -0.83
C GLU A 76 -4.48 4.55 -0.13
N TRP A 77 -3.44 4.33 0.66
CA TRP A 77 -2.67 5.42 1.28
C TRP A 77 -2.04 6.31 0.20
N THR A 78 -1.46 5.73 -0.85
CA THR A 78 -0.92 6.47 -1.99
C THR A 78 -1.98 7.38 -2.62
N ILE A 79 -3.19 6.86 -2.86
CA ILE A 79 -4.33 7.65 -3.37
C ILE A 79 -4.63 8.83 -2.44
N ILE A 80 -4.73 8.59 -1.12
CA ILE A 80 -5.04 9.62 -0.13
C ILE A 80 -3.99 10.72 -0.11
N LEU A 81 -2.69 10.38 -0.17
CA LEU A 81 -1.60 11.35 -0.21
C LEU A 81 -1.67 12.21 -1.48
N PHE A 82 -1.84 11.57 -2.63
CA PHE A 82 -1.97 12.27 -3.90
C PHE A 82 -3.17 13.24 -3.89
N LYS A 83 -4.34 12.75 -3.50
CA LYS A 83 -5.60 13.52 -3.46
C LYS A 83 -5.58 14.69 -2.46
N THR A 84 -4.64 14.68 -1.51
CA THR A 84 -4.43 15.77 -0.55
C THR A 84 -3.20 16.63 -0.88
N GLY A 85 -2.65 16.49 -2.09
CA GLY A 85 -1.54 17.29 -2.60
C GLY A 85 -0.18 16.96 -1.97
N ARG A 86 -0.05 15.84 -1.25
CA ARG A 86 1.20 15.36 -0.66
C ARG A 86 2.01 14.56 -1.68
N ILE A 87 2.37 15.21 -2.79
CA ILE A 87 2.93 14.51 -3.96
C ILE A 87 4.19 13.73 -3.63
N LYS A 88 5.18 14.32 -2.94
CA LYS A 88 6.41 13.60 -2.58
C LYS A 88 6.15 12.38 -1.68
N GLU A 89 5.29 12.53 -0.68
CA GLU A 89 4.90 11.41 0.18
C GLU A 89 4.15 10.33 -0.62
N ALA A 90 3.33 10.73 -1.61
CA ALA A 90 2.64 9.80 -2.51
C ALA A 90 3.62 9.04 -3.41
N GLU A 91 4.65 9.70 -3.95
CA GLU A 91 5.70 9.04 -4.75
C GLU A 91 6.44 7.97 -3.93
N GLN A 92 6.84 8.31 -2.70
CA GLN A 92 7.47 7.37 -1.78
C GLN A 92 6.52 6.20 -1.45
N LYS A 93 5.26 6.49 -1.12
CA LYS A 93 4.27 5.45 -0.79
C LYS A 93 3.90 4.58 -1.99
N ALA A 94 3.91 5.13 -3.21
CA ALA A 94 3.75 4.36 -4.44
C ALA A 94 4.90 3.37 -4.62
N PHE A 95 6.14 3.77 -4.36
CA PHE A 95 7.26 2.83 -4.42
C PHE A 95 7.18 1.75 -3.34
N GLN A 96 6.80 2.10 -2.10
CA GLN A 96 6.54 1.11 -1.04
C GLN A 96 5.43 0.13 -1.46
N THR A 97 4.37 0.62 -2.09
CA THR A 97 3.29 -0.22 -2.64
C THR A 97 3.84 -1.19 -3.69
N PHE A 98 4.69 -0.72 -4.60
CA PHE A 98 5.35 -1.55 -5.60
C PHE A 98 6.25 -2.62 -4.97
N CYS A 99 7.06 -2.27 -3.96
CA CYS A 99 7.88 -3.22 -3.23
C CYS A 99 7.03 -4.28 -2.52
N ARG A 100 5.86 -3.88 -2.00
CA ARG A 100 4.96 -4.80 -1.27
C ARG A 100 4.24 -5.79 -2.19
N ASN A 101 3.90 -5.38 -3.41
CA ASN A 101 3.45 -6.29 -4.47
C ASN A 101 3.76 -5.69 -5.84
N THR A 102 4.72 -6.30 -6.56
CA THR A 102 5.25 -5.79 -7.84
C THR A 102 4.24 -5.83 -8.99
N TYR A 103 3.08 -6.46 -8.80
CA TYR A 103 2.07 -6.68 -9.83
C TYR A 103 0.84 -5.76 -9.67
N LEU A 104 0.75 -5.02 -8.55
CA LEU A 104 -0.44 -4.26 -8.20
C LEU A 104 -0.74 -3.11 -9.17
N PHE A 105 0.30 -2.46 -9.70
CA PHE A 105 0.13 -1.40 -10.68
C PHE A 105 -0.33 -1.94 -12.04
N ASP A 106 0.21 -3.07 -12.49
CA ASP A 106 -0.26 -3.71 -13.72
C ASP A 106 -1.74 -4.09 -13.60
N LYS A 107 -2.14 -4.67 -12.45
CA LYS A 107 -3.56 -4.92 -12.13
C LYS A 107 -4.40 -3.64 -12.24
N PHE A 108 -3.97 -2.56 -11.60
CA PHE A 108 -4.69 -1.29 -11.60
C PHE A 108 -4.87 -0.71 -13.01
N PHE A 109 -3.83 -0.77 -13.84
CA PHE A 109 -3.86 -0.32 -15.23
C PHE A 109 -4.52 -1.32 -16.21
N GLY A 110 -4.92 -2.50 -15.73
CA GLY A 110 -5.48 -3.56 -16.57
C GLY A 110 -4.47 -4.15 -17.57
N ARG A 111 -3.19 -4.11 -17.22
CA ARG A 111 -2.09 -4.71 -18.00
C ARG A 111 -1.97 -6.21 -17.67
N PRO A 112 -1.43 -7.02 -18.58
CA PRO A 112 -1.12 -8.41 -18.28
C PRO A 112 -0.15 -8.52 -17.10
N ILE A 113 -0.48 -9.36 -16.12
CA ILE A 113 0.41 -9.66 -15.00
C ILE A 113 1.37 -10.75 -15.46
N ILE A 114 2.67 -10.42 -15.50
CA ILE A 114 3.74 -11.34 -15.87
C ILE A 114 4.52 -11.65 -14.59
N PRO A 115 4.36 -12.85 -13.99
CA PRO A 115 5.09 -13.22 -12.79
C PRO A 115 6.60 -13.20 -13.01
N PHE A 116 7.35 -12.64 -12.06
CA PHE A 116 8.79 -12.69 -12.07
C PHE A 116 9.29 -13.95 -11.38
N ASP A 117 10.36 -14.55 -11.90
CA ASP A 117 11.09 -15.61 -11.20
C ASP A 117 11.95 -15.01 -10.07
N LYS A 118 11.30 -14.60 -8.97
CA LYS A 118 11.93 -13.90 -7.83
C LYS A 118 11.54 -14.51 -6.48
N TRP A 119 12.23 -14.08 -5.43
CA TRP A 119 11.81 -14.35 -4.05
C TRP A 119 10.49 -13.64 -3.75
N GLU A 120 9.60 -14.35 -3.06
CA GLU A 120 8.31 -13.87 -2.56
C GLU A 120 8.19 -14.37 -1.12
N GLY A 121 8.30 -13.46 -0.15
CA GLY A 121 8.34 -13.82 1.27
C GLY A 121 6.99 -14.20 1.84
N SER A 122 5.90 -13.87 1.13
CA SER A 122 4.54 -14.15 1.55
C SER A 122 3.58 -14.19 0.36
N ASN A 123 2.40 -14.78 0.56
CA ASN A 123 1.32 -14.76 -0.45
C ASN A 123 0.85 -13.34 -0.81
N LEU A 124 1.16 -12.33 0.00
CA LEU A 124 0.85 -10.93 -0.30
C LEU A 124 1.68 -10.38 -1.46
N GLU A 125 2.88 -10.93 -1.68
CA GLU A 125 3.79 -10.55 -2.75
C GLU A 125 3.53 -11.31 -4.05
N ALA A 126 2.72 -12.37 -3.99
CA ALA A 126 2.38 -13.21 -5.13
C ALA A 126 1.38 -12.53 -6.07
N PRO A 127 1.35 -12.91 -7.36
CA PRO A 127 0.39 -12.39 -8.34
C PRO A 127 -1.08 -12.56 -7.92
N GLY A 128 -1.42 -13.66 -7.24
CA GLY A 128 -2.78 -13.98 -6.82
C GLY A 128 -3.40 -12.94 -5.88
N PHE A 129 -2.59 -12.21 -5.10
CA PHE A 129 -3.11 -11.14 -4.22
C PHE A 129 -3.82 -10.04 -5.02
N THR A 130 -3.42 -9.80 -6.28
CA THR A 130 -4.01 -8.76 -7.11
C THR A 130 -5.50 -8.98 -7.42
N GLU A 131 -6.03 -10.18 -7.20
CA GLU A 131 -7.47 -10.47 -7.33
C GLU A 131 -8.31 -9.70 -6.31
N TYR A 132 -7.73 -9.32 -5.16
CA TYR A 132 -8.41 -8.58 -4.11
C TYR A 132 -8.40 -7.06 -4.31
N LEU A 133 -7.71 -6.55 -5.34
CA LEU A 133 -7.66 -5.12 -5.62
C LEU A 133 -8.94 -4.66 -6.34
N ASP A 134 -9.77 -3.90 -5.65
CA ASP A 134 -11.05 -3.36 -6.14
C ASP A 134 -10.92 -2.05 -6.96
N TYR A 135 -9.70 -1.65 -7.31
CA TYR A 135 -9.41 -0.38 -7.98
C TYR A 135 -8.98 -0.58 -9.43
N SER A 136 -9.33 0.38 -10.29
CA SER A 136 -8.94 0.38 -11.69
C SER A 136 -8.73 1.81 -12.19
N CYS A 137 -7.79 1.98 -13.12
CA CYS A 137 -7.53 3.26 -13.79
C CYS A 137 -8.74 3.83 -14.54
N ARG A 138 -9.77 3.00 -14.80
CA ARG A 138 -11.01 3.40 -15.46
C ARG A 138 -12.03 4.02 -14.51
N GLN A 139 -11.79 4.00 -13.20
CA GLN A 139 -12.70 4.60 -12.22
C GLN A 139 -12.66 6.12 -12.35
N PRO A 140 -13.79 6.80 -12.66
CA PRO A 140 -13.78 8.24 -12.91
C PRO A 140 -13.21 9.08 -11.76
N ALA A 141 -13.44 8.64 -10.51
CA ALA A 141 -12.93 9.33 -9.31
C ALA A 141 -11.39 9.28 -9.18
N LEU A 142 -10.72 8.41 -9.94
CA LEU A 142 -9.26 8.20 -9.92
C LEU A 142 -8.59 8.62 -11.23
N GLY A 143 -9.24 9.36 -12.12
CA GLY A 143 -8.67 9.74 -13.43
C GLY A 143 -7.35 10.51 -13.29
N ASP A 144 -7.37 11.59 -12.52
CA ASP A 144 -6.19 12.41 -12.15
C ASP A 144 -5.07 11.58 -11.49
N PHE A 145 -5.43 10.69 -10.56
CA PHE A 145 -4.49 9.78 -9.91
C PHE A 145 -3.88 8.79 -10.90
N SER A 146 -4.67 8.30 -11.85
CA SER A 146 -4.23 7.33 -12.86
C SER A 146 -3.23 7.97 -13.82
N GLU A 147 -3.50 9.19 -14.27
CA GLU A 147 -2.59 9.98 -15.10
C GLU A 147 -1.28 10.26 -14.37
N TRP A 148 -1.36 10.73 -13.11
CA TRP A 148 -0.18 10.96 -12.29
C TRP A 148 0.64 9.68 -12.08
N LEU A 149 -0.01 8.58 -11.66
CA LEU A 149 0.68 7.34 -11.38
C LEU A 149 1.35 6.79 -12.65
N ALA A 150 0.67 6.86 -13.80
CA ALA A 150 1.24 6.45 -15.08
C ALA A 150 2.48 7.28 -15.45
N SER A 151 2.42 8.60 -15.25
CA SER A 151 3.57 9.49 -15.46
C SER A 151 4.71 9.15 -14.49
N PHE A 152 4.41 8.98 -13.21
CA PHE A 152 5.40 8.72 -12.17
C PHE A 152 6.14 7.39 -12.39
N ILE A 153 5.41 6.30 -12.66
CA ILE A 153 6.04 4.98 -12.87
C ILE A 153 6.83 4.90 -14.18
N SER A 154 6.64 5.86 -15.09
CA SER A 154 7.39 5.98 -16.34
C SER A 154 8.66 6.83 -16.20
N THR A 155 8.90 7.42 -15.02
CA THR A 155 10.12 8.19 -14.77
C THR A 155 11.34 7.27 -14.70
N GLN A 156 12.51 7.79 -15.12
CA GLN A 156 13.75 7.02 -15.08
C GLN A 156 14.14 6.62 -13.65
N ASP A 157 13.84 7.47 -12.66
CA ASP A 157 14.08 7.15 -11.24
C ASP A 157 13.28 5.92 -10.80
N PHE A 158 11.96 5.93 -11.03
CA PHE A 158 11.10 4.81 -10.68
C PHE A 158 11.51 3.52 -11.40
N ILE A 159 11.83 3.60 -12.69
CA ILE A 159 12.29 2.45 -13.49
C ILE A 159 13.60 1.89 -12.93
N ASN A 160 14.58 2.74 -12.62
CA ASN A 160 15.87 2.30 -12.08
C ASN A 160 15.71 1.63 -10.72
N ARG A 161 14.91 2.24 -9.83
CA ARG A 161 14.66 1.71 -8.48
C ARG A 161 13.87 0.40 -8.53
N SER A 162 12.85 0.30 -9.37
CA SER A 162 12.03 -0.90 -9.52
C SER A 162 12.82 -2.07 -10.11
N ASN A 163 13.63 -1.82 -11.14
CA ASN A 163 14.55 -2.82 -11.69
C ASN A 163 15.56 -3.31 -10.63
N LYS A 164 16.20 -2.38 -9.90
CA LYS A 164 17.14 -2.74 -8.84
C LYS A 164 16.48 -3.56 -7.73
N TYR A 165 15.25 -3.22 -7.35
CA TYR A 165 14.47 -3.99 -6.38
C TYR A 165 14.19 -5.41 -6.90
N ILE A 166 13.69 -5.54 -8.13
CA ILE A 166 13.41 -6.86 -8.74
C ILE A 166 14.68 -7.70 -8.82
N ASP A 167 15.82 -7.13 -9.22
CA ASP A 167 17.09 -7.85 -9.32
C ASP A 167 17.58 -8.34 -7.95
N ILE A 168 17.39 -7.55 -6.89
CA ILE A 168 17.66 -8.00 -5.52
C ILE A 168 16.76 -9.19 -5.15
N GLN A 169 15.45 -9.12 -5.46
CA GLN A 169 14.53 -10.23 -5.16
C GLN A 169 14.83 -11.49 -5.98
N LYS A 170 15.29 -11.36 -7.23
CA LYS A 170 15.76 -12.49 -8.04
C LYS A 170 16.96 -13.16 -7.40
N ARG A 171 17.96 -12.37 -6.96
CA ARG A 171 19.14 -12.90 -6.27
C ARG A 171 18.79 -13.56 -4.94
N LEU A 172 17.89 -12.97 -4.15
CA LEU A 172 17.41 -13.54 -2.89
C LEU A 172 16.71 -14.90 -3.08
N LYS A 173 16.22 -15.22 -4.28
CA LYS A 173 15.56 -16.50 -4.53
C LYS A 173 16.50 -17.70 -4.41
N THR A 174 17.76 -17.52 -4.82
CA THR A 174 18.75 -18.60 -4.94
C THR A 174 19.97 -18.41 -4.03
N GLU A 175 20.05 -17.29 -3.31
CA GLU A 175 21.16 -17.02 -2.40
C GLU A 175 20.98 -17.78 -1.09
N ASP A 176 21.94 -18.63 -0.74
CA ASP A 176 21.91 -19.44 0.49
C ASP A 176 22.84 -18.87 1.58
N ASP A 177 23.82 -18.04 1.20
CA ASP A 177 24.75 -17.44 2.16
C ASP A 177 24.04 -16.40 3.05
N SER A 178 24.06 -16.63 4.37
CA SER A 178 23.32 -15.82 5.35
C SER A 178 23.75 -14.35 5.34
N GLU A 179 25.06 -14.08 5.23
CA GLU A 179 25.57 -12.71 5.22
C GLU A 179 25.16 -11.96 3.95
N THR A 180 25.27 -12.62 2.80
CA THR A 180 24.87 -12.07 1.50
C THR A 180 23.36 -11.85 1.44
N ARG A 181 22.54 -12.80 1.93
CA ARG A 181 21.09 -12.61 2.07
C ARG A 181 20.77 -11.41 2.95
N HIS A 182 21.40 -11.29 4.11
CA HIS A 182 21.18 -10.17 5.02
C HIS A 182 21.54 -8.82 4.37
N TYR A 183 22.64 -8.77 3.63
CA TYR A 183 23.04 -7.59 2.86
C TYR A 183 22.00 -7.23 1.79
N LEU A 184 21.53 -8.21 1.02
CA LEU A 184 20.51 -8.01 -0.02
C LEU A 184 19.18 -7.48 0.56
N VAL A 185 18.71 -8.07 1.67
CA VAL A 185 17.51 -7.59 2.37
C VAL A 185 17.69 -6.14 2.84
N ARG A 186 18.86 -5.80 3.40
CA ARG A 186 19.17 -4.42 3.81
C ARG A 186 19.14 -3.45 2.63
N GLN A 187 19.70 -3.84 1.48
CA GLN A 187 19.66 -3.04 0.26
C GLN A 187 18.22 -2.83 -0.26
N ALA A 188 17.38 -3.87 -0.24
CA ALA A 188 15.98 -3.74 -0.61
C ALA A 188 15.23 -2.77 0.32
N ASN A 189 15.42 -2.91 1.63
CA ASN A 189 14.79 -2.01 2.61
C ASN A 189 15.25 -0.56 2.45
N GLN A 190 16.55 -0.33 2.17
CA GLN A 190 17.06 1.02 1.92
C GLN A 190 16.44 1.65 0.67
N LEU A 191 16.26 0.88 -0.41
CA LEU A 191 15.60 1.36 -1.64
C LEU A 191 14.13 1.71 -1.42
N GLU A 192 13.43 0.90 -0.62
CA GLU A 192 12.03 1.12 -0.27
C GLU A 192 11.84 2.41 0.53
N GLN A 193 12.77 2.69 1.46
CA GLN A 193 12.69 3.87 2.33
C GLN A 193 13.28 5.14 1.69
N SER A 194 14.16 5.01 0.69
CA SER A 194 14.73 6.16 -0.04
C SER A 194 13.70 6.74 -1.01
N GLY A 195 13.06 7.87 -0.67
CA GLY A 195 12.13 8.61 -1.53
C GLY A 195 12.09 10.09 -1.15
#